data_AF-A0A545TH19-F1
#
_entry.id   AF-A0A545TH19-F1
#
_cell.length_a   1.000
_cell.length_b   1.000
_cell.length_c   1.000
_cell.angle_alpha   90.00
_cell.angle_beta   90.00
_cell.angle_gamma   90.00
#
_symmetry.space_group_name_H-M   'P 1'
#
loop_
_entity.id
_entity.type
_entity.pdbx_description
1 polymer ?
#
loop_
_entity_poly.entity_id
_entity_poly.type
_entity_poly.pdbx_seq_one_letter_code
_entity_poly.pdbx_strand_id
1 'polypeptide(L)'
;MDKNIRNLSFEEGKILRAFFVMDIQTQEEWANIIYEQLRLIKQKKQSHWRMSMNAYELYMSEDNVKISPLFDEYDETQITLSLQQFEYELVNWIRLIKNT
;
A
#
# COMPACT_ATOMS: atom_id res chain seq x y z
N MET A 1 -18.52 -10.83 7.00
CA MET A 1 -17.23 -11.24 7.58
C MET A 1 -16.21 -11.10 6.46
N ASP A 2 -15.43 -10.03 6.49
CA ASP A 2 -14.40 -9.68 5.50
C ASP A 2 -13.29 -10.73 5.52
N LYS A 3 -13.41 -11.77 4.69
CA LYS A 3 -12.56 -12.96 4.76
C LYS A 3 -11.09 -12.75 4.39
N ASN A 4 -10.70 -11.53 4.01
CA ASN A 4 -9.38 -11.23 3.43
C ASN A 4 -8.59 -10.13 4.17
N ILE A 5 -9.13 -9.58 5.28
CA ILE A 5 -8.38 -8.70 6.18
C ILE A 5 -7.84 -9.59 7.30
N ARG A 6 -6.52 -9.68 7.41
CA ARG A 6 -5.82 -10.49 8.40
C ARG A 6 -4.95 -9.62 9.29
N ASN A 7 -4.59 -10.16 10.45
CA ASN A 7 -3.53 -9.56 11.24
C ASN A 7 -2.22 -9.64 10.45
N LEU A 8 -1.61 -8.48 10.22
CA LEU A 8 -0.26 -8.39 9.68
C LEU A 8 0.72 -8.91 10.73
N SER A 9 1.78 -9.60 10.29
CA SER A 9 2.90 -9.88 11.17
C SER A 9 3.53 -8.57 11.65
N PHE A 10 4.35 -8.63 12.70
CA PHE A 10 5.04 -7.45 13.20
C PHE A 10 5.87 -6.76 12.10
N GLU A 11 6.62 -7.53 11.32
CA GLU A 11 7.43 -7.02 10.21
C GLU A 11 6.58 -6.46 9.06
N GLU A 12 5.49 -7.13 8.69
CA GLU A 12 4.59 -6.63 7.64
C GLU A 12 3.95 -5.30 8.03
N GLY A 13 3.51 -5.19 9.29
CA GLY A 13 2.96 -3.95 9.82
C GLY A 13 4.01 -2.84 9.92
N LYS A 14 5.27 -3.17 10.23
CA LYS A 14 6.38 -2.21 10.27
C LYS A 14 6.64 -1.65 8.86
N ILE A 15 6.81 -2.51 7.87
CA ILE A 15 7.09 -2.10 6.48
C ILE A 15 5.94 -1.30 5.89
N LEU A 16 4.70 -1.73 6.11
CA LEU A 16 3.53 -0.99 5.61
C LEU A 16 3.43 0.41 6.23
N ARG A 17 3.71 0.55 7.53
CA ARG A 17 3.78 1.87 8.18
C ARG A 17 4.93 2.71 7.65
N ALA A 18 6.10 2.11 7.43
CA ALA A 18 7.25 2.80 6.89
C ALA A 18 6.96 3.31 5.46
N PHE A 19 6.32 2.51 4.62
CA PHE A 19 5.79 2.92 3.31
C PHE A 19 4.84 4.12 3.43
N PHE A 20 3.85 4.07 4.31
CA PHE A 20 2.93 5.20 4.51
C PHE A 20 3.64 6.46 4.98
N VAL A 21 4.59 6.35 5.91
CA VAL A 21 5.30 7.50 6.47
C VAL A 21 6.31 8.10 5.49
N MET A 22 7.07 7.26 4.77
CA MET A 22 8.18 7.74 3.93
C MET A 22 7.72 8.15 2.52
N ASP A 23 6.79 7.39 1.93
CA ASP A 23 6.38 7.61 0.54
C ASP A 23 5.10 8.42 0.41
N ILE A 24 4.07 8.11 1.20
CA ILE A 24 2.79 8.84 1.15
C ILE A 24 2.82 10.09 2.03
N GLN A 25 3.46 10.00 3.20
CA GLN A 25 3.57 11.07 4.18
C GLN A 25 2.16 11.61 4.56
N THR A 26 2.06 12.91 4.86
CA THR A 26 0.79 13.62 5.09
C THR A 26 0.17 14.18 3.80
N GLN A 27 0.68 13.78 2.62
CA GLN A 27 0.23 14.31 1.35
C GLN A 27 -1.01 13.53 0.87
N GLU A 28 -2.20 14.12 1.06
CA GLU A 28 -3.47 13.48 0.71
C GLU A 28 -3.55 13.12 -0.79
N GLU A 29 -2.93 13.93 -1.66
CA GLU A 29 -2.90 13.71 -3.10
C GLU A 29 -2.32 12.33 -3.46
N TRP A 30 -1.19 11.96 -2.87
CA TRP A 30 -0.55 10.66 -3.14
C TRP A 30 -1.42 9.48 -2.68
N ALA A 31 -2.03 9.60 -1.50
CA ALA A 31 -2.93 8.57 -0.99
C ALA A 31 -4.15 8.39 -1.90
N ASN A 32 -4.71 9.50 -2.41
CA ASN A 32 -5.85 9.50 -3.32
C ASN A 32 -5.50 8.91 -4.70
N ILE A 33 -4.31 9.22 -5.24
CA ILE A 33 -3.82 8.62 -6.50
C ILE A 33 -3.75 7.09 -6.35
N ILE A 34 -3.10 6.59 -5.29
CA ILE A 34 -2.97 5.16 -5.06
C ILE A 34 -4.35 4.50 -4.88
N TYR A 35 -5.25 5.16 -4.15
CA TYR A 35 -6.61 4.65 -3.94
C TYR A 35 -7.41 4.55 -5.26
N GLU A 36 -7.29 5.53 -6.15
CA GLU A 36 -7.94 5.48 -7.47
C GLU A 36 -7.38 4.35 -8.34
N GLN A 37 -6.06 4.17 -8.37
CA GLN A 37 -5.42 3.06 -9.11
C GLN A 37 -5.87 1.69 -8.58
N LEU A 38 -5.96 1.56 -7.25
CA LEU A 38 -6.49 0.37 -6.59
C LEU A 38 -7.94 0.09 -7.01
N ARG A 39 -8.79 1.13 -7.10
CA ARG A 39 -10.17 0.99 -7.59
C ARG A 39 -10.23 0.53 -9.04
N LEU A 40 -9.37 1.06 -9.92
CA LEU A 40 -9.33 0.64 -11.33
C LEU A 40 -8.95 -0.84 -11.47
N ILE A 41 -7.99 -1.31 -10.67
CA ILE A 41 -7.57 -2.72 -10.63
C ILE A 41 -8.70 -3.61 -10.11
N LYS A 42 -9.32 -3.24 -8.98
CA LYS A 42 -10.47 -4.01 -8.43
C LYS A 42 -11.66 -4.07 -9.38
N GLN A 43 -11.84 -3.06 -10.24
CA GLN A 43 -12.88 -3.02 -11.28
C GLN A 43 -12.48 -3.75 -12.58
N LYS A 44 -11.29 -4.36 -12.63
CA LYS A 44 -10.73 -5.00 -13.83
C LYS A 44 -10.63 -4.05 -15.03
N LYS A 45 -10.51 -2.75 -14.77
CA LYS A 45 -10.26 -1.73 -15.80
C LYS A 45 -8.77 -1.60 -16.10
N GLN A 46 -7.94 -2.14 -15.22
CA GLN A 46 -6.49 -2.12 -15.30
C GLN A 46 -5.96 -3.42 -14.68
N SER A 47 -5.09 -4.15 -15.38
CA SER A 47 -4.60 -5.45 -14.89
C SER A 47 -3.52 -5.30 -13.82
N HIS A 48 -2.74 -4.23 -13.90
CA HIS A 48 -1.70 -3.90 -12.94
C HIS A 48 -1.35 -2.41 -12.96
N TRP A 49 -0.74 -1.94 -11.88
CA TRP A 49 -0.14 -0.62 -11.76
C TRP A 49 1.16 -0.73 -10.99
N ARG A 50 2.15 0.07 -11.34
CA ARG A 50 3.44 0.09 -10.65
C ARG A 50 3.93 1.53 -10.54
N MET A 51 4.47 1.87 -9.38
CA MET A 51 5.13 3.15 -9.16
C MET A 51 6.31 2.99 -8.21
N SER A 52 7.48 3.46 -8.63
CA SER A 52 8.62 3.67 -7.73
C SER A 52 8.39 4.99 -6.99
N MET A 53 8.47 4.96 -5.67
CA MET A 53 8.27 6.12 -4.80
C MET A 53 9.63 6.53 -4.19
N ASN A 54 9.66 7.11 -2.99
CA ASN A 54 10.89 7.62 -2.40
C ASN A 54 11.77 6.49 -1.85
N ALA A 55 11.15 5.52 -1.16
CA ALA A 55 11.82 4.41 -0.48
C ALA A 55 11.35 3.04 -0.98
N TYR A 56 10.10 2.92 -1.44
CA TYR A 56 9.55 1.65 -1.93
C TYR A 56 9.03 1.72 -3.36
N GLU A 57 8.99 0.56 -4.02
CA GLU A 57 8.16 0.31 -5.18
C GLU A 57 6.82 -0.26 -4.73
N LEU A 58 5.73 0.35 -5.18
CA LEU A 58 4.39 -0.19 -5.06
C LEU A 58 4.01 -0.87 -6.38
N TYR A 59 3.71 -2.16 -6.31
CA TYR A 59 3.10 -2.92 -7.41
C TYR A 59 1.71 -3.40 -6.99
N MET A 60 0.70 -3.14 -7.79
CA MET A 60 -0.66 -3.61 -7.59
C MET A 60 -1.12 -4.39 -8.82
N SER A 61 -1.80 -5.51 -8.62
CA SER A 61 -2.38 -6.34 -9.67
C SER A 61 -3.71 -6.93 -9.19
N GLU A 62 -4.46 -7.58 -10.08
CA GLU A 62 -5.72 -8.24 -9.71
C GLU A 62 -5.55 -9.27 -8.58
N ASP A 63 -4.36 -9.87 -8.42
CA ASP A 63 -4.09 -10.91 -7.44
C ASP A 63 -3.65 -10.36 -6.09
N ASN A 64 -2.77 -9.34 -6.09
CA ASN A 64 -2.12 -8.84 -4.88
C ASN A 64 -1.50 -7.45 -5.05
N VAL A 65 -1.13 -6.89 -3.91
CA VAL A 65 -0.29 -5.70 -3.75
C VAL A 65 1.06 -6.12 -3.19
N LYS A 66 2.14 -5.62 -3.76
CA LYS A 66 3.51 -5.81 -3.29
C LYS A 66 4.13 -4.46 -2.98
N ILE A 67 4.81 -4.39 -1.85
CA ILE A 67 5.61 -3.23 -1.43
C ILE A 67 7.04 -3.74 -1.25
N SER A 68 7.95 -3.25 -2.08
CA SER A 68 9.34 -3.68 -2.13
C SER A 68 10.26 -2.51 -1.83
N PRO A 69 11.29 -2.65 -0.98
CA PRO A 69 12.28 -1.58 -0.82
C PRO A 69 13.02 -1.32 -2.14
N LEU A 70 13.30 -0.05 -2.45
CA LEU A 70 14.09 0.34 -3.62
C LEU A 70 15.60 0.18 -3.41
N PHE A 71 16.04 0.20 -2.15
CA PHE A 71 17.44 0.17 -1.76
C PHE A 71 17.70 -1.00 -0.82
N ASP A 72 18.75 -1.77 -1.09
CA ASP A 72 19.14 -2.96 -0.30
C ASP A 72 19.55 -2.60 1.14
N GLU A 73 19.87 -1.33 1.40
CA GLU A 73 20.31 -0.83 2.71
C GLU A 73 19.23 -0.85 3.79
N TYR A 74 17.95 -1.02 3.42
CA TYR A 74 16.85 -1.01 4.38
C TYR A 74 16.69 -2.31 5.17
N ASP A 75 17.42 -3.39 4.85
CA ASP A 75 17.30 -4.73 5.47
C ASP A 75 15.83 -5.19 5.61
N GLU A 76 14.99 -4.73 4.69
CA GLU A 76 13.56 -4.98 4.66
C GLU A 76 13.26 -5.95 3.51
N THR A 77 12.22 -6.75 3.71
CA THR A 77 11.77 -7.70 2.69
C THR A 77 10.52 -7.19 2.01
N GLN A 78 10.30 -7.61 0.75
CA GLN A 78 9.04 -7.31 0.08
C GLN A 78 7.88 -7.93 0.87
N ILE A 79 6.84 -7.13 1.13
CA ILE A 79 5.58 -7.63 1.69
C ILE A 79 4.55 -7.82 0.58
N THR A 80 3.68 -8.81 0.74
CA THR A 80 2.57 -9.08 -0.20
C THR A 80 1.24 -9.09 0.53
N LEU A 81 0.31 -8.25 0.09
CA LEU A 81 -1.00 -8.05 0.68
C LEU A 81 -2.10 -8.39 -0.34
N SER A 82 -3.29 -8.74 0.15
CA SER A 82 -4.49 -8.75 -0.69
C SER A 82 -4.90 -7.32 -1.05
N LEU A 83 -5.62 -7.14 -2.16
CA LEU A 83 -6.17 -5.83 -2.51
C LEU A 83 -7.07 -5.26 -1.41
N GLN A 84 -7.84 -6.12 -0.73
CA GLN A 84 -8.73 -5.71 0.36
C GLN A 84 -7.96 -5.28 1.62
N GLN A 85 -6.89 -6.00 1.98
CA GLN A 85 -6.04 -5.64 3.11
C GLN A 85 -5.37 -4.29 2.86
N PHE A 86 -4.79 -4.10 1.67
CA PHE A 86 -4.13 -2.84 1.32
C PHE A 86 -5.12 -1.66 1.30
N GLU A 87 -6.30 -1.84 0.73
CA GLU A 87 -7.37 -0.83 0.73
C GLU A 87 -7.77 -0.43 2.15
N TYR A 88 -7.96 -1.41 3.05
CA TYR A 88 -8.33 -1.17 4.44
C TYR A 88 -7.29 -0.29 5.14
N GLU A 89 -6.01 -0.63 5.01
CA GLU A 89 -4.91 0.12 5.64
C GLU A 89 -4.74 1.51 5.01
N LEU A 90 -4.85 1.63 3.69
CA LEU A 90 -4.79 2.91 2.98
C LEU A 90 -5.93 3.85 3.39
N VAL A 91 -7.17 3.35 3.50
CA VAL A 91 -8.31 4.15 3.96
C VAL A 91 -8.11 4.61 5.40
N ASN A 92 -7.58 3.75 6.27
CA ASN A 92 -7.25 4.13 7.64
C ASN A 92 -6.16 5.21 7.69
N TRP A 93 -5.13 5.10 6.85
CA TRP A 93 -4.10 6.14 6.71
C TRP A 93 -4.67 7.47 6.24
N ILE A 94 -5.51 7.47 5.19
CA ILE A 94 -6.18 8.68 4.68
C ILE A 94 -7.02 9.35 5.79
N ARG A 95 -7.73 8.56 6.60
CA ARG A 95 -8.48 9.10 7.74
C ARG A 95 -7.58 9.70 8.81
N LEU A 96 -6.44 9.08 9.09
CA LEU A 96 -5.48 9.57 10.07
C LEU A 96 -4.92 10.94 9.66
N ILE A 97 -4.45 11.07 8.40
CA ILE A 97 -3.86 12.32 7.91
C ILE A 97 -4.88 13.44 7.75
N LYS A 98 -6.17 13.14 7.48
CA LYS A 98 -7.25 14.14 7.43
C LYS A 98 -7.61 14.73 8.79
N ASN A 99 -7.35 13.98 9.86
CA ASN A 99 -7.66 14.37 11.22
C ASN A 99 -6.44 14.91 11.98
N THR A 100 -5.30 15.09 11.29
CA THR A 100 -4.06 15.66 11.82
C THR A 100 -3.93 17.10 11.34
#